data_AF-A0A7Y6XSY1-F1
#
_entry.id   AF-A0A7Y6XSY1-F1
#
_cell.length_a   1.000
_cell.length_b   1.000
_cell.length_c   1.000
_cell.angle_alpha   90.00
_cell.angle_beta   90.00
_cell.angle_gamma   90.00
#
_symmetry.space_group_name_H-M   'P 1'
#
loop_
_entity.id
_entity.type
_entity.pdbx_description
1 polymer ?
#
loop_
_entity_poly.entity_id
_entity_poly.type
_entity_poly.pdbx_seq_one_letter_code
_entity_poly.pdbx_strand_id
1 'polypeptide(L)' 'MKHWRLSFILFISSMISSSLFGQTPLPRAHAHNDYEHERPLFDALENGFTSVEADVYLIDGELYVYHD' A
#
# COMPACT_ATOMS: atom_id res chain seq x y z
N MET A 1 -20.85 3.69 38.74
CA MET A 1 -21.04 2.78 37.58
C MET A 1 -21.29 3.47 36.23
N LYS A 2 -21.69 4.76 36.16
CA LYS A 2 -21.97 5.46 34.88
C LYS A 2 -20.71 5.98 34.17
N HIS A 3 -19.67 6.37 34.92
CA HIS A 3 -18.45 6.99 34.37
C HIS A 3 -17.58 6.00 33.57
N TRP A 4 -17.50 4.74 34.01
CA TRP A 4 -16.79 3.66 33.31
C TRP A 4 -17.29 3.48 31.86
N ARG A 5 -18.61 3.58 31.63
CA ARG A 5 -19.20 3.33 30.31
C ARG A 5 -18.83 4.45 29.31
N LEU A 6 -18.76 5.69 29.77
CA LEU A 6 -18.36 6.85 28.97
C LEU A 6 -16.86 6.79 28.63
N SER A 7 -16.00 6.45 29.59
CA SER A 7 -14.56 6.29 29.35
C SER A 7 -14.26 5.13 28.40
N PHE A 8 -15.04 4.04 28.46
CA PHE A 8 -14.89 2.90 27.56
C PHE A 8 -15.32 3.23 26.12
N ILE A 9 -16.39 4.00 25.94
CA ILE A 9 -16.84 4.45 24.61
C ILE A 9 -15.83 5.43 23.98
N LEU A 10 -15.28 6.36 24.75
CA LEU A 10 -14.23 7.28 24.29
C LEU A 10 -12.94 6.55 23.88
N PHE A 11 -12.58 5.49 24.59
CA PHE A 11 -11.42 4.66 24.25
C PHE A 11 -11.61 3.90 22.92
N ILE A 12 -12.78 3.30 22.69
CA ILE A 12 -13.10 2.63 21.42
C ILE A 12 -13.16 3.63 20.26
N SER A 13 -13.71 4.84 20.49
CA SER A 13 -13.75 5.89 19.46
C SER A 13 -12.36 6.35 19.01
N SER A 14 -11.37 6.37 19.91
CA SER A 14 -9.98 6.71 19.59
C SER A 14 -9.32 5.68 18.67
N MET A 15 -9.66 4.39 18.84
CA MET A 15 -9.11 3.26 18.06
C MET A 15 -9.63 3.19 16.62
N ILE A 16 -10.68 3.94 16.26
CA ILE A 16 -11.26 3.95 14.90
C ILE A 16 -10.55 4.99 13.98
N SER A 17 -9.58 5.75 14.50
CA SER A 17 -8.99 6.89 13.78
C SER A 17 -8.04 6.51 12.62
N SER A 18 -7.78 5.22 12.37
CA SER A 18 -6.66 4.80 11.51
C SER A 18 -6.98 4.50 10.05
N SER A 19 -8.19 4.77 9.52
CA SER A 19 -8.52 4.25 8.16
C SER A 19 -9.45 5.11 7.30
N LEU A 20 -9.68 6.38 7.62
CA LEU A 20 -10.60 7.22 6.84
C LEU A 20 -9.96 7.97 5.66
N PHE A 21 -8.63 8.00 5.57
CA PHE A 21 -7.93 8.63 4.46
C PHE A 21 -7.29 7.54 3.58
N GLY A 22 -7.78 7.42 2.34
CA GLY A 22 -7.08 6.66 1.31
C GLY A 22 -5.73 7.31 0.97
N GLN A 23 -4.85 6.56 0.33
CA GLN A 23 -3.53 7.06 -0.07
C GLN A 23 -3.70 8.26 -1.00
N THR A 24 -2.88 9.30 -0.80
CA THR A 24 -2.90 10.49 -1.66
C THR A 24 -2.20 10.14 -2.97
N PRO A 25 -2.89 10.16 -4.12
CA PRO A 25 -2.26 9.80 -5.39
C PRO A 25 -1.14 10.80 -5.77
N LEU A 26 -0.05 10.27 -6.33
CA LEU A 26 1.08 11.00 -6.87
C LEU A 26 1.04 10.95 -8.41
N PRO A 27 0.25 11.82 -9.09
CA PRO A 27 -0.06 11.69 -10.52
C PRO A 27 1.14 11.90 -11.47
N ARG A 28 2.30 12.29 -10.95
CA ARG A 28 3.54 12.52 -11.70
C ARG A 28 4.72 11.73 -11.11
N ALA A 29 4.42 10.64 -10.40
CA ALA A 29 5.42 9.73 -9.86
C ALA A 29 5.27 8.35 -10.50
N HIS A 30 6.42 7.71 -10.74
CA HIS A 30 6.54 6.36 -11.25
C HIS A 30 7.49 5.59 -10.34
N ALA A 31 7.06 4.42 -9.87
CA ALA A 31 7.90 3.56 -9.07
C ALA A 31 8.71 2.65 -10.01
N HIS A 32 10.01 2.89 -10.07
CA HIS A 32 10.96 2.11 -10.86
C HIS A 32 11.53 0.97 -10.01
N ASN A 33 11.74 -0.20 -10.62
CA ASN A 33 12.39 -1.36 -10.00
C ASN A 33 11.75 -1.90 -8.71
N ASP A 34 10.43 -1.82 -8.58
CA ASP A 34 9.74 -2.26 -7.35
C ASP A 34 9.94 -3.74 -7.01
N TYR A 35 10.36 -4.57 -7.97
CA TYR A 35 10.67 -5.99 -7.75
C TYR A 35 11.81 -6.24 -6.74
N GLU A 36 12.61 -5.23 -6.39
CA GLU A 36 13.59 -5.31 -5.28
C GLU A 36 12.93 -5.16 -3.90
N HIS A 37 11.71 -4.65 -3.83
CA HIS A 37 10.95 -4.53 -2.58
C HIS A 37 10.31 -5.86 -2.18
N GLU A 38 10.09 -6.05 -0.88
CA GLU A 38 9.43 -7.25 -0.35
C GLU A 38 7.97 -7.37 -0.85
N ARG A 39 7.29 -6.23 -1.06
CA ARG A 39 5.92 -6.16 -1.56
C ARG A 39 5.80 -5.12 -2.70
N PRO A 40 6.36 -5.41 -3.89
CA PRO A 40 6.54 -4.45 -4.99
C PRO A 40 5.36 -3.51 -5.23
N LEU A 41 4.22 -4.08 -5.65
CA LEU A 41 3.02 -3.32 -5.99
C LEU A 41 2.37 -2.67 -4.75
N PHE A 42 2.36 -3.36 -3.61
CA PHE A 42 1.65 -2.87 -2.44
C PHE A 42 2.36 -1.71 -1.77
N ASP A 43 3.69 -1.76 -1.68
CA ASP A 43 4.48 -0.66 -1.13
C ASP A 43 4.36 0.59 -2.01
N ALA A 44 4.34 0.43 -3.34
CA ALA A 44 4.08 1.55 -4.26
C ALA A 44 2.70 2.18 -4.06
N LEU A 45 1.65 1.36 -3.97
CA LEU A 45 0.29 1.85 -3.72
C LEU A 45 0.16 2.51 -2.35
N GLU A 46 0.77 1.95 -1.30
CA GLU A 46 0.82 2.50 0.06
C GLU A 46 1.52 3.86 0.11
N ASN A 47 2.50 4.08 -0.77
CA ASN A 47 3.18 5.38 -0.93
C ASN A 47 2.48 6.33 -1.92
N GLY A 48 1.32 5.94 -2.46
CA GLY A 48 0.51 6.80 -3.33
C GLY A 48 0.96 6.85 -4.80
N PHE A 49 1.89 5.99 -5.23
CA PHE A 49 2.27 5.91 -6.64
C PHE A 49 1.08 5.46 -7.50
N THR A 50 0.97 6.05 -8.70
CA THR A 50 -0.10 5.74 -9.65
C THR A 50 0.38 4.91 -10.84
N SER A 51 1.65 4.52 -10.86
CA SER A 51 2.25 3.67 -11.88
C SER A 51 3.51 2.99 -11.34
N VAL A 52 3.78 1.77 -11.82
CA VAL A 52 4.93 0.93 -11.45
C VAL A 52 5.56 0.35 -12.72
N GLU A 53 6.87 0.08 -12.68
CA GLU A 53 7.61 -0.62 -13.72
C GLU A 53 7.58 -2.14 -13.51
N ALA A 54 7.48 -2.90 -14.60
CA ALA A 54 7.63 -4.35 -14.59
C ALA A 54 8.32 -4.80 -15.88
N ASP A 55 9.58 -5.24 -15.75
CA ASP A 55 10.32 -5.84 -16.85
C ASP A 55 9.79 -7.24 -17.15
N VAL A 56 9.71 -7.59 -18.44
CA VAL A 56 9.13 -8.86 -18.90
C VAL A 56 10.11 -9.60 -19.80
N TYR A 57 10.41 -10.85 -19.43
CA TYR A 57 11.33 -11.73 -20.15
C TYR A 57 10.59 -12.94 -20.72
N LEU A 58 11.01 -13.40 -21.89
CA LEU A 58 10.51 -14.62 -22.53
C LEU A 58 11.44 -15.79 -22.17
N ILE A 59 10.95 -16.74 -21.38
CA ILE A 59 11.68 -17.94 -20.95
C ILE A 59 10.84 -19.15 -21.33
N ASP A 60 11.40 -20.05 -22.15
CA ASP A 60 10.75 -21.28 -22.62
C ASP A 60 9.34 -21.07 -23.24
N GLY A 61 9.12 -19.91 -23.87
CA GLY A 61 7.85 -19.58 -24.52
C GLY A 61 6.82 -18.91 -23.60
N GLU A 62 7.16 -18.67 -22.33
CA GLU A 62 6.31 -18.00 -21.35
C GLU A 62 6.88 -16.64 -20.94
N LEU A 63 6.00 -15.70 -20.58
CA LEU A 63 6.38 -14.36 -20.15
C LEU A 63 6.47 -14.30 -18.62
N TYR A 64 7.64 -13.89 -18.13
CA TYR A 64 7.93 -13.74 -16.70
C TYR A 64 8.21 -12.29 -16.38
N VAL A 65 7.73 -11.83 -15.21
CA VAL A 65 8.23 -10.58 -14.63
C VAL A 65 9.57 -10.87 -13.98
N TYR A 66 10.63 -10.27 -14.52
CA TYR A 66 11.99 -10.57 -14.11
C TYR A 66 12.92 -9.43 -14.51
N HIS A 67 13.98 -9.27 -13.75
CA HIS A 67 15.09 -8.36 -13.99
C HIS A 67 16.39 -9.14 -13.74
N ASP A 68 17.37 -8.98 -14.64
CA ASP A 68 18.70 -9.63 -14.71
C ASP A 68 18.75 -11.11 -15.13
#